data_AF-A0A532UUM6-F1
#
_entry.id   AF-A0A532UUM6-F1
#
_cell.length_a   1.000
_cell.length_b   1.000
_cell.length_c   1.000
_cell.angle_alpha   90.00
_cell.angle_beta   90.00
_cell.angle_gamma   90.00
#
_symmetry.space_group_name_H-M   'P 1'
#
loop_
_entity.id
_entity.type
_entity.pdbx_description
1 polymer ?
#
loop_
_entity_poly.entity_id
_entity_poly.type
_entity_poly.pdbx_seq_one_letter_code
_entity_poly.pdbx_strand_id
1 'polypeptide(L)'
;MKTKWIKKSLFLLCLGFAAAAIAQSNTPSVLDLVQNVDDPELAELIRVAREHQAKLRQLTLEETLELTHKVTLSYTQIKLFNQQIEEVSRKIEARTGPVEMRYSLLLAKTELEAKRMIEVSNLRKVMGITPRHPFDKKPVKVLNTWLHLDVLDQGVHMLDSLKPFEEYWGLWRLKSSGLLSGREALDFVRERLQNKTNLPIRIDLHHIAATRSSAEDLHTKIISLIREANFQMEAEVSLEPITWDVGSGESTFFIREGTISTFYKGTGNTKRPDGGSKPIGTGAVEPNDLDQHILWRLTHPGNIPLKYRVEHDETSTRLARQTADRISAVVKDLGIGELVEVERILVESVPKTAFLGRWQTTTRGDFQTIDIQPTGECIFVKSRESASTKGGTSMPGRWFLTPEKIFMDIKDYQDKRNVYLGHLDKQGNLVVTQGVIYRQGSFHSGGGPKRRMVFKKVY
;
A
#
# COMPACT_ATOMS: atom_id res chain seq x y z
N MET A 1 48.62 -12.58 12.27
CA MET A 1 48.81 -13.60 13.33
C MET A 1 47.68 -13.63 14.39
N LYS A 2 46.40 -13.39 14.05
CA LYS A 2 45.29 -13.37 15.05
C LYS A 2 43.96 -14.02 14.59
N THR A 3 43.99 -15.00 13.68
CA THR A 3 42.77 -15.70 13.21
C THR A 3 42.79 -17.22 13.46
N LYS A 4 43.91 -17.77 13.97
CA LYS A 4 44.00 -19.21 14.31
C LYS A 4 43.57 -19.55 15.74
N TRP A 5 43.36 -18.57 16.61
CA TRP A 5 43.05 -18.83 18.03
C TRP A 5 41.55 -19.04 18.31
N ILE A 6 40.66 -18.38 17.54
CA ILE A 6 39.20 -18.50 17.73
C ILE A 6 38.67 -19.86 17.25
N LYS A 7 39.25 -20.44 16.18
CA LYS A 7 38.88 -21.79 15.72
C LYS A 7 39.29 -22.91 16.69
N LYS A 8 40.32 -22.70 17.53
CA LYS A 8 40.75 -23.69 18.54
C LYS A 8 39.93 -23.62 19.83
N SER A 9 39.39 -22.45 20.22
CA SER A 9 38.50 -22.38 21.39
C SER A 9 37.11 -22.97 21.14
N LEU A 10 36.58 -22.91 19.91
CA LEU A 10 35.27 -23.50 19.61
C LEU A 10 35.31 -25.04 19.54
N PHE A 11 36.46 -25.63 19.17
CA PHE A 11 36.62 -27.09 19.12
C PHE A 11 36.93 -27.71 20.49
N LEU A 12 37.47 -26.91 21.42
CA LEU A 12 37.79 -27.35 22.80
C LEU A 12 36.61 -27.26 23.77
N LEU A 13 35.51 -26.59 23.40
CA LEU A 13 34.27 -26.59 24.20
C LEU A 13 33.33 -27.77 23.87
N CYS A 14 33.61 -28.53 22.81
CA CYS A 14 32.85 -29.73 22.43
C CYS A 14 33.44 -31.05 22.96
N LEU A 15 34.61 -31.01 23.63
CA LEU A 15 35.34 -32.20 24.09
C LEU A 15 35.58 -32.26 25.61
N GLY A 16 34.97 -31.36 26.38
CA GLY A 16 35.17 -31.25 27.82
C GLY A 16 33.98 -31.69 28.67
N PHE A 17 33.47 -32.91 28.49
CA PHE A 17 32.63 -33.59 29.49
C PHE A 17 32.81 -35.12 29.38
N ALA A 18 33.97 -35.58 29.83
CA ALA A 18 34.22 -36.98 30.13
C ALA A 18 34.96 -37.06 31.46
N ALA A 19 34.21 -36.96 32.57
CA ALA A 19 34.61 -37.48 33.89
C ALA A 19 33.44 -37.34 34.88
N ALA A 20 32.50 -38.29 34.81
CA ALA A 20 31.71 -38.73 35.96
C ALA A 20 31.42 -40.21 35.76
N ALA A 21 32.37 -41.06 36.15
CA ALA A 21 32.05 -42.46 36.41
C ALA A 21 31.34 -42.52 37.76
N ILE A 22 30.09 -42.98 37.76
CA ILE A 22 29.47 -43.93 38.71
C ILE A 22 28.00 -44.09 38.26
N ALA A 23 27.71 -45.23 37.63
CA ALA A 23 26.45 -45.98 37.57
C ALA A 23 26.33 -46.70 36.21
N GLN A 24 26.95 -47.88 36.12
CA GLN A 24 26.53 -48.92 35.17
C GLN A 24 25.11 -49.36 35.57
N SER A 25 24.10 -48.84 34.89
CA SER A 25 22.79 -49.48 34.82
C SER A 25 22.07 -49.03 33.55
N ASN A 26 21.95 -49.96 32.60
CA ASN A 26 21.00 -49.96 31.48
C ASN A 26 21.06 -48.78 30.50
N THR A 27 22.19 -48.58 29.82
CA THR A 27 22.12 -47.99 28.47
C THR A 27 21.53 -49.06 27.54
N PRO A 28 20.35 -48.85 26.94
CA PRO A 28 19.74 -49.86 26.06
C PRO A 28 20.68 -50.12 24.88
N SER A 29 20.74 -51.36 24.40
CA SER A 29 21.57 -51.66 23.24
C SER A 29 21.05 -50.89 22.02
N VAL A 30 21.91 -50.65 21.02
CA VAL A 30 21.48 -49.98 19.78
C VAL A 30 20.33 -50.75 19.12
N LEU A 31 20.33 -52.08 19.24
CA LEU A 31 19.25 -52.92 18.73
C LEU A 31 17.97 -52.76 19.55
N ASP A 32 18.05 -52.68 20.89
CA ASP A 32 16.90 -52.41 21.76
C ASP A 32 16.31 -51.02 21.50
N LEU A 33 17.15 -50.02 21.20
CA LEU A 33 16.72 -48.68 20.81
C LEU A 33 16.00 -48.69 19.46
N VAL A 34 16.50 -49.46 18.49
CA VAL A 34 15.85 -49.60 17.17
C VAL A 34 14.51 -50.33 17.26
N GLN A 35 14.39 -51.29 18.20
CA GLN A 35 13.19 -52.14 18.32
C GLN A 35 12.09 -51.58 19.22
N ASN A 36 12.43 -50.76 20.22
CA ASN A 36 11.49 -50.39 21.30
C ASN A 36 11.27 -48.89 21.49
N VAL A 37 11.94 -48.02 20.73
CA VAL A 37 11.66 -46.57 20.80
C VAL A 37 10.43 -46.26 19.95
N ASP A 38 9.27 -46.24 20.60
CA ASP A 38 8.02 -45.76 20.00
C ASP A 38 7.87 -44.26 20.22
N ASP A 39 7.83 -43.51 19.11
CA ASP A 39 7.48 -42.09 19.10
C ASP A 39 6.14 -41.93 18.35
N PRO A 40 5.03 -41.70 19.07
CA PRO A 40 3.70 -41.64 18.46
C PRO A 40 3.54 -40.46 17.50
N GLU A 41 4.28 -39.36 17.71
CA GLU A 41 4.27 -38.22 16.80
C GLU A 41 4.97 -38.60 15.49
N LEU A 42 6.13 -39.27 15.56
CA LEU A 42 6.82 -39.77 14.38
C LEU A 42 5.97 -40.79 13.59
N ALA A 43 5.31 -41.71 14.28
CA ALA A 43 4.42 -42.69 13.66
C ALA A 43 3.29 -42.03 12.86
N GLU A 44 2.67 -40.99 13.43
CA GLU A 44 1.64 -40.20 12.74
C GLU A 44 2.18 -39.42 11.53
N LEU A 45 3.38 -38.83 11.64
CA LEU A 45 4.01 -38.14 10.50
C LEU A 45 4.27 -39.10 9.33
N ILE A 46 4.74 -40.32 9.62
CA ILE A 46 4.97 -41.36 8.62
C ILE A 46 3.64 -41.80 8.00
N ARG A 47 2.60 -41.99 8.81
CA ARG A 47 1.26 -42.35 8.33
C ARG A 47 0.72 -41.31 7.34
N VAL A 48 0.75 -40.04 7.71
CA VAL A 48 0.28 -38.93 6.86
C VAL A 48 1.08 -38.82 5.57
N ALA A 49 2.42 -38.95 5.63
CA ALA A 49 3.27 -38.91 4.44
C ALA A 49 2.94 -40.06 3.47
N ARG A 50 2.73 -41.27 4.00
CA ARG A 50 2.34 -42.44 3.20
C ARG A 50 0.98 -42.27 2.55
N GLU A 51 -0.01 -41.78 3.29
CA GLU A 51 -1.35 -41.50 2.76
C GLU A 51 -1.33 -40.46 1.64
N HIS A 52 -0.50 -39.41 1.76
CA HIS A 52 -0.33 -38.42 0.71
C HIS A 52 0.32 -39.01 -0.55
N GLN A 53 1.41 -39.77 -0.41
CA GLN A 53 2.07 -40.40 -1.57
C GLN A 53 1.19 -41.47 -2.23
N ALA A 54 0.45 -42.27 -1.45
CA ALA A 54 -0.47 -43.29 -1.96
C ALA A 54 -1.61 -42.69 -2.80
N LYS A 55 -2.05 -41.46 -2.50
CA LYS A 55 -3.02 -40.71 -3.32
C LYS A 55 -2.45 -40.27 -4.67
N LEU A 56 -1.14 -40.08 -4.77
CA LEU A 56 -0.47 -39.62 -5.99
C LEU A 56 -0.01 -40.77 -6.88
N ARG A 57 0.44 -41.89 -6.28
CA ARG A 57 0.93 -43.08 -6.99
C ARG A 57 1.00 -44.29 -6.05
N GLN A 58 0.92 -45.51 -6.60
CA GLN A 58 1.23 -46.72 -5.85
C GLN A 58 2.73 -46.73 -5.50
N LEU A 59 3.04 -46.79 -4.21
CA LEU A 59 4.42 -46.86 -3.73
C LEU A 59 4.93 -48.31 -3.76
N THR A 60 6.16 -48.52 -4.23
CA THR A 60 6.86 -49.78 -3.98
C THR A 60 7.30 -49.90 -2.51
N LEU A 61 7.77 -51.09 -2.13
CA LEU A 61 8.35 -51.31 -0.80
C LEU A 61 9.59 -50.43 -0.60
N GLU A 62 10.48 -50.34 -1.58
CA GLU A 62 11.67 -49.48 -1.48
C GLU A 62 11.31 -48.00 -1.32
N GLU A 63 10.33 -47.51 -2.09
CA GLU A 63 9.89 -46.11 -1.99
C GLU A 63 9.22 -45.80 -0.64
N THR A 64 8.53 -46.78 -0.05
CA THR A 64 7.93 -46.66 1.28
C THR A 64 9.00 -46.57 2.37
N LEU A 65 10.07 -47.37 2.26
CA LEU A 65 11.20 -47.31 3.18
C LEU A 65 11.97 -45.99 3.05
N GLU A 66 12.19 -45.51 1.83
CA GLU A 66 12.86 -44.23 1.60
C GLU A 66 12.04 -43.05 2.14
N LEU A 67 10.71 -43.09 1.94
CA LEU A 67 9.79 -42.09 2.50
C LEU A 67 9.86 -42.06 4.03
N THR A 68 9.81 -43.24 4.66
CA THR A 68 9.92 -43.39 6.11
C THR A 68 11.24 -42.83 6.61
N HIS A 69 12.35 -43.17 5.95
CA HIS A 69 13.67 -42.66 6.30
C HIS A 69 13.76 -41.13 6.21
N LYS A 70 13.20 -40.51 5.15
CA LYS A 70 13.16 -39.05 4.98
C LYS A 70 12.36 -38.36 6.09
N VAL A 71 11.18 -38.89 6.42
CA VAL A 71 10.33 -38.35 7.49
C VAL A 71 11.06 -38.43 8.84
N THR A 72 11.63 -39.59 9.17
CA THR A 72 12.38 -39.80 10.42
C THR A 72 13.59 -38.87 10.52
N LEU A 73 14.35 -38.69 9.44
CA LEU A 73 15.52 -37.83 9.42
C LEU A 73 15.14 -36.36 9.67
N SER A 74 14.19 -35.81 8.92
CA SER A 74 13.76 -34.42 9.11
C SER A 74 13.12 -34.21 10.48
N TYR A 75 12.32 -35.16 10.97
CA TYR A 75 11.74 -35.10 12.31
C TYR A 75 12.81 -35.02 13.41
N THR A 76 13.82 -35.89 13.34
CA THR A 76 14.91 -35.94 14.32
C THR A 76 15.74 -34.65 14.28
N GLN A 77 16.02 -34.12 13.09
CA GLN A 77 16.72 -32.85 12.93
C GLN A 77 15.92 -31.67 13.49
N ILE A 78 14.60 -31.63 13.29
CA ILE A 78 13.73 -30.60 13.87
C ILE A 78 13.76 -30.67 15.41
N LYS A 79 13.66 -31.87 16.00
CA LYS A 79 13.78 -32.06 17.45
C LYS A 79 15.12 -31.56 17.99
N LEU A 80 16.22 -31.92 17.32
CA LEU A 80 17.57 -31.46 17.68
C LEU A 80 17.66 -29.93 17.63
N PHE A 81 17.18 -29.30 16.56
CA PHE A 81 17.22 -27.84 16.46
C PHE A 81 16.35 -27.16 17.52
N ASN A 82 15.18 -27.71 17.86
CA ASN A 82 14.35 -27.18 18.95
C ASN A 82 15.09 -27.20 20.29
N GLN A 83 15.75 -28.30 20.63
CA GLN A 83 16.56 -28.41 21.86
C GLN A 83 17.71 -27.38 21.86
N GLN A 84 18.43 -27.26 20.74
CA GLN A 84 19.53 -26.30 20.62
C GLN A 84 19.05 -24.84 20.73
N ILE A 85 17.90 -24.51 20.12
CA ILE A 85 17.28 -23.17 20.22
C ILE A 85 16.87 -22.88 21.66
N GLU A 86 16.30 -23.86 22.37
CA GLU A 86 15.90 -23.72 23.76
C GLU A 86 17.10 -23.49 24.68
N GLU A 87 18.18 -24.25 24.51
CA GLU A 87 19.44 -24.04 25.25
C GLU A 87 20.06 -22.67 24.97
N VAL A 88 20.12 -22.25 23.70
CA VAL A 88 20.66 -20.93 23.34
C VAL A 88 19.77 -19.81 23.90
N SER A 89 18.45 -19.98 23.86
CA SER A 89 17.51 -19.00 24.43
C SER A 89 17.69 -18.87 25.95
N ARG A 90 17.80 -19.98 26.67
CA ARG A 90 18.11 -19.97 28.12
C ARG A 90 19.43 -19.26 28.43
N LYS A 91 20.48 -19.47 27.60
CA LYS A 91 21.78 -18.78 27.75
C LYS A 91 21.69 -17.27 27.47
N ILE A 92 20.86 -16.85 26.51
CA ILE A 92 20.61 -15.43 26.22
C ILE A 92 19.88 -14.76 27.42
N GLU A 93 18.84 -15.43 27.94
CA GLU A 93 18.01 -14.93 29.04
C GLU A 93 18.76 -14.86 30.37
N ALA A 94 19.66 -15.81 30.65
CA ALA A 94 20.48 -15.83 31.85
C ALA A 94 21.40 -14.59 32.00
N ARG A 95 21.57 -13.79 30.93
CA ARG A 95 22.38 -12.55 30.92
C ARG A 95 23.82 -12.73 31.44
N THR A 96 24.33 -13.94 31.48
CA THR A 96 25.67 -14.27 31.95
C THR A 96 26.68 -14.07 30.82
N GLY A 97 27.73 -13.28 31.08
CA GLY A 97 28.87 -13.07 30.17
C GLY A 97 28.89 -11.74 29.39
N PRO A 98 29.97 -11.51 28.61
CA PRO A 98 30.21 -10.27 27.87
C PRO A 98 29.15 -9.97 26.79
N VAL A 99 28.97 -8.69 26.43
CA VAL A 99 27.98 -8.24 25.44
C VAL A 99 28.23 -8.87 24.06
N GLU A 100 29.49 -9.08 23.70
CA GLU A 100 29.93 -9.71 22.45
C GLU A 100 29.51 -11.18 22.36
N MET A 101 29.45 -11.86 23.52
CA MET A 101 28.97 -13.24 23.61
C MET A 101 27.45 -13.31 23.36
N ARG A 102 26.69 -12.30 23.84
CA ARG A 102 25.24 -12.23 23.59
C ARG A 102 24.92 -12.01 22.11
N TYR A 103 25.68 -11.16 21.42
CA TYR A 103 25.52 -10.97 19.98
C TYR A 103 25.81 -12.27 19.21
N SER A 104 26.86 -12.99 19.60
CA SER A 104 27.20 -14.29 19.01
C SER A 104 26.12 -15.35 19.25
N LEU A 105 25.51 -15.38 20.44
CA LEU A 105 24.41 -16.28 20.76
C LEU A 105 23.12 -15.93 19.98
N LEU A 106 22.83 -14.64 19.78
CA LEU A 106 21.70 -14.21 18.95
C LEU A 106 21.87 -14.65 17.49
N LEU A 107 23.07 -14.48 16.92
CA LEU A 107 23.36 -14.97 15.57
C LEU A 107 23.22 -16.49 15.47
N ALA A 108 23.75 -17.23 16.44
CA ALA A 108 23.62 -18.68 16.49
C ALA A 108 22.15 -19.12 16.60
N LYS A 109 21.33 -18.42 17.40
CA LYS A 109 19.88 -18.68 17.47
C LYS A 109 19.21 -18.49 16.12
N THR A 110 19.47 -17.37 15.44
CA THR A 110 18.90 -17.09 14.12
C THR A 110 19.31 -18.15 13.09
N GLU A 111 20.57 -18.59 13.10
CA GLU A 111 21.04 -19.66 12.22
C GLU A 111 20.32 -20.99 12.49
N LEU A 112 20.15 -21.36 13.76
CA LEU A 112 19.42 -22.57 14.16
C LEU A 112 17.94 -22.49 13.78
N GLU A 113 17.29 -21.34 13.96
CA GLU A 113 15.91 -21.11 13.54
C GLU A 113 15.74 -21.24 12.02
N ALA A 114 16.71 -20.73 11.25
CA ALA A 114 16.74 -20.88 9.79
C ALA A 114 16.89 -22.35 9.37
N LYS A 115 17.82 -23.10 9.98
CA LYS A 115 18.00 -24.54 9.73
C LYS A 115 16.76 -25.35 10.09
N ARG A 116 16.12 -25.05 11.23
CA ARG A 116 14.83 -25.64 11.61
C ARG A 116 13.77 -25.37 10.56
N MET A 117 13.68 -24.14 10.05
CA MET A 117 12.68 -23.77 9.04
C MET A 117 12.87 -24.53 7.72
N ILE A 118 14.13 -24.73 7.31
CA ILE A 118 14.47 -25.53 6.12
C ILE A 118 13.98 -26.97 6.30
N GLU A 119 14.25 -27.59 7.46
CA GLU A 119 13.80 -28.97 7.70
C GLU A 119 12.29 -29.11 7.85
N VAL A 120 11.62 -28.14 8.48
CA VAL A 120 10.15 -28.08 8.50
C VAL A 120 9.59 -27.98 7.06
N SER A 121 10.23 -27.21 6.19
CA SER A 121 9.84 -27.11 4.78
C SER A 121 10.04 -28.43 4.03
N ASN A 122 11.17 -29.10 4.23
CA ASN A 122 11.45 -30.43 3.65
C ASN A 122 10.40 -31.46 4.09
N LEU A 123 10.10 -31.50 5.39
CA LEU A 123 9.09 -32.40 5.94
C LEU A 123 7.70 -32.11 5.37
N ARG A 124 7.30 -30.83 5.30
CA ARG A 124 6.03 -30.41 4.69
C ARG A 124 5.91 -30.88 3.24
N LYS A 125 6.98 -30.72 2.45
CA LYS A 125 7.03 -31.17 1.05
C LYS A 125 6.80 -32.69 0.94
N VAL A 126 7.46 -33.47 1.81
CA VAL A 126 7.31 -34.93 1.85
C VAL A 126 5.89 -35.34 2.25
N MET A 127 5.30 -34.62 3.21
CA MET A 127 3.95 -34.87 3.70
C MET A 127 2.83 -34.31 2.79
N GLY A 128 3.18 -33.58 1.73
CA GLY A 128 2.18 -32.90 0.88
C GLY A 128 1.43 -31.78 1.60
N ILE A 129 1.99 -31.26 2.69
CA ILE A 129 1.41 -30.15 3.42
C ILE A 129 1.78 -28.88 2.66
N THR A 130 0.86 -28.38 1.85
CA THR A 130 0.94 -27.00 1.34
C THR A 130 0.72 -26.05 2.52
N PRO A 131 1.67 -25.16 2.84
CA PRO A 131 1.44 -24.05 3.76
C PRO A 131 0.10 -23.37 3.47
N ARG A 132 -0.72 -23.18 4.51
CA ARG A 132 -2.06 -22.59 4.42
C ARG A 132 -2.04 -21.07 4.14
N HIS A 133 -0.97 -20.58 3.54
CA HIS A 133 -0.82 -19.19 3.14
C HIS A 133 -0.53 -19.16 1.64
N PRO A 134 -1.26 -18.35 0.85
CA PRO A 134 -0.93 -18.18 -0.56
C PRO A 134 0.53 -17.74 -0.65
N PHE A 135 1.32 -18.53 -1.38
CA PHE A 135 2.77 -18.35 -1.50
C PHE A 135 3.16 -17.04 -2.18
N ASP A 136 2.24 -16.37 -2.87
CA ASP A 136 2.45 -15.07 -3.50
C ASP A 136 1.11 -14.39 -3.80
N LYS A 137 1.11 -13.05 -3.92
CA LYS A 137 -0.02 -12.27 -4.46
C LYS A 137 -0.38 -12.82 -5.84
N LYS A 138 -1.58 -13.37 -6.02
CA LYS A 138 -2.08 -13.86 -7.32
C LYS A 138 -2.07 -12.72 -8.34
N PRO A 139 -1.79 -12.99 -9.62
CA PRO A 139 -1.93 -11.98 -10.65
C PRO A 139 -3.34 -11.40 -10.66
N VAL A 140 -3.48 -10.08 -10.75
CA VAL A 140 -4.79 -9.41 -10.72
C VAL A 140 -5.77 -9.97 -11.78
N LYS A 141 -5.25 -10.43 -12.92
CA LYS A 141 -6.01 -11.03 -14.02
C LYS A 141 -6.74 -12.34 -13.66
N VAL A 142 -6.29 -13.06 -12.63
CA VAL A 142 -6.93 -14.33 -12.21
C VAL A 142 -7.99 -14.13 -11.12
N LEU A 143 -8.12 -12.91 -10.59
CA LEU A 143 -9.11 -12.61 -9.56
C LEU A 143 -10.51 -12.54 -10.17
N ASN A 144 -11.48 -13.01 -9.42
CA ASN A 144 -12.90 -12.80 -9.71
C ASN A 144 -13.49 -11.67 -8.87
N THR A 145 -12.95 -11.43 -7.69
CA THR A 145 -13.36 -10.35 -6.78
C THR A 145 -12.14 -9.67 -6.17
N TRP A 146 -12.20 -8.36 -6.01
CA TRP A 146 -11.18 -7.60 -5.30
C TRP A 146 -11.85 -6.52 -4.45
N LEU A 147 -11.77 -6.70 -3.13
CA LEU A 147 -12.35 -5.80 -2.15
C LEU A 147 -11.25 -4.90 -1.56
N HIS A 148 -11.60 -3.63 -1.36
CA HIS A 148 -10.80 -2.67 -0.59
C HIS A 148 -11.63 -2.23 0.63
N LEU A 149 -11.04 -2.40 1.81
CA LEU A 149 -11.68 -2.13 3.09
C LEU A 149 -10.91 -1.00 3.77
N ASP A 150 -11.46 0.21 3.76
CA ASP A 150 -10.86 1.34 4.45
C ASP A 150 -11.32 1.35 5.91
N VAL A 151 -10.40 1.06 6.84
CA VAL A 151 -10.70 0.99 8.27
C VAL A 151 -10.58 2.39 8.88
N LEU A 152 -11.73 2.91 9.32
CA LEU A 152 -11.93 4.24 9.89
C LEU A 152 -12.34 4.12 11.37
N ASP A 153 -12.32 5.23 12.09
CA ASP A 153 -12.73 5.25 13.51
C ASP A 153 -14.22 4.90 13.68
N GLN A 154 -15.06 5.30 12.71
CA GLN A 154 -16.50 5.14 12.72
C GLN A 154 -16.96 3.77 12.16
N GLY A 155 -16.09 3.05 11.43
CA GLY A 155 -16.46 1.82 10.74
C GLY A 155 -15.50 1.43 9.62
N VAL A 156 -15.98 0.61 8.71
CA VAL A 156 -15.23 0.11 7.54
C VAL A 156 -15.95 0.59 6.28
N HIS A 157 -15.29 1.41 5.48
CA HIS A 157 -15.82 1.81 4.17
C HIS A 157 -15.51 0.71 3.15
N MET A 158 -16.57 0.12 2.59
CA MET A 158 -16.47 -1.07 1.74
C MET A 158 -16.46 -0.69 0.25
N LEU A 159 -15.42 -1.10 -0.46
CA LEU A 159 -15.25 -0.83 -1.89
C LEU A 159 -15.05 -2.14 -2.66
N ASP A 160 -15.87 -2.35 -3.69
CA ASP A 160 -15.79 -3.50 -4.60
C ASP A 160 -15.19 -3.05 -5.93
N SER A 161 -14.11 -3.70 -6.36
CA SER A 161 -13.53 -3.46 -7.68
C SER A 161 -14.42 -3.98 -8.79
N LEU A 162 -14.58 -3.17 -9.83
CA LEU A 162 -15.29 -3.52 -11.05
C LEU A 162 -14.29 -3.98 -12.11
N LYS A 163 -14.59 -5.11 -12.76
CA LYS A 163 -13.78 -5.63 -13.87
C LYS A 163 -13.74 -4.64 -15.05
N PRO A 164 -12.67 -4.64 -15.87
CA PRO A 164 -11.41 -5.36 -15.66
C PRO A 164 -10.59 -4.74 -14.51
N PHE A 165 -9.93 -5.60 -13.75
CA PHE A 165 -9.06 -5.19 -12.64
C PHE A 165 -7.70 -4.75 -13.15
N GLU A 166 -7.15 -3.70 -12.54
CA GLU A 166 -5.88 -3.09 -12.91
C GLU A 166 -5.03 -2.88 -11.66
N GLU A 167 -3.71 -2.99 -11.75
CA GLU A 167 -2.83 -2.73 -10.59
C GLU A 167 -2.58 -1.23 -10.38
N TYR A 168 -2.59 -0.46 -11.48
CA TYR A 168 -2.39 0.98 -11.40
C TYR A 168 -3.67 1.65 -10.89
N TRP A 169 -3.57 2.24 -9.70
CA TRP A 169 -4.65 2.91 -8.97
C TRP A 169 -5.47 3.92 -9.81
N GLY A 170 -4.85 4.62 -10.76
CA GLY A 170 -5.56 5.58 -11.62
C GLY A 170 -6.58 4.92 -12.55
N LEU A 171 -6.48 3.61 -12.76
CA LEU A 171 -7.39 2.83 -13.60
C LEU A 171 -8.41 2.02 -12.78
N TRP A 172 -8.35 2.09 -11.46
CA TRP A 172 -9.31 1.42 -10.59
C TRP A 172 -10.72 1.95 -10.82
N ARG A 173 -11.67 1.01 -10.90
CA ARG A 173 -13.10 1.31 -10.92
C ARG A 173 -13.70 0.67 -9.71
N LEU A 174 -14.21 1.49 -8.80
CA LEU A 174 -14.64 1.04 -7.48
C LEU A 174 -16.10 1.40 -7.28
N LYS A 175 -16.84 0.45 -6.70
CA LYS A 175 -18.22 0.63 -6.28
C LYS A 175 -18.25 0.60 -4.76
N SER A 176 -18.72 1.69 -4.16
CA SER A 176 -18.92 1.76 -2.72
C SER A 176 -20.18 1.00 -2.29
N SER A 177 -20.06 0.21 -1.23
CA SER A 177 -21.19 -0.36 -0.49
C SER A 177 -21.51 0.42 0.79
N GLY A 178 -20.83 1.56 0.99
CA GLY A 178 -21.03 2.47 2.12
C GLY A 178 -20.19 2.14 3.34
N LEU A 179 -20.47 2.86 4.42
CA LEU A 179 -19.84 2.67 5.72
C LEU A 179 -20.56 1.57 6.49
N LEU A 180 -19.84 0.51 6.84
CA LEU A 180 -20.36 -0.61 7.61
C LEU A 180 -19.70 -0.67 8.98
N SER A 181 -20.41 -1.17 9.99
CA SER A 181 -19.75 -1.58 11.23
C SER A 181 -18.79 -2.76 10.99
N GLY A 182 -17.85 -3.00 11.91
CA GLY A 182 -16.93 -4.14 11.78
C GLY A 182 -17.64 -5.49 11.68
N ARG A 183 -18.83 -5.64 12.29
CA ARG A 183 -19.65 -6.85 12.17
C ARG A 183 -20.28 -6.97 10.79
N GLU A 184 -20.91 -5.91 10.30
CA GLU A 184 -21.52 -5.88 8.96
C GLU A 184 -20.47 -6.09 7.86
N ALA A 185 -19.27 -5.55 8.02
CA ALA A 185 -18.16 -5.79 7.11
C ALA A 185 -17.74 -7.27 7.07
N LEU A 186 -17.71 -7.96 8.23
CA LEU A 186 -17.45 -9.39 8.30
C LEU A 186 -18.57 -10.22 7.67
N ASP A 187 -19.82 -9.83 7.90
CA ASP A 187 -20.99 -10.49 7.29
C ASP A 187 -20.97 -10.33 5.76
N PHE A 188 -20.62 -9.13 5.26
CA PHE A 188 -20.42 -8.86 3.84
C PHE A 188 -19.31 -9.74 3.24
N VAL A 189 -18.14 -9.83 3.89
CA VAL A 189 -17.04 -10.69 3.44
C VAL A 189 -17.47 -12.16 3.44
N ARG A 190 -18.21 -12.61 4.47
CA ARG A 190 -18.73 -13.98 4.55
C ARG A 190 -19.65 -14.29 3.37
N GLU A 191 -20.57 -13.39 3.03
CA GLU A 191 -21.45 -13.53 1.86
C GLU A 191 -20.64 -13.65 0.57
N ARG A 192 -19.59 -12.84 0.41
CA ARG A 192 -18.71 -12.92 -0.76
C ARG A 192 -17.95 -14.24 -0.86
N LEU A 193 -17.49 -14.79 0.26
CA LEU A 193 -16.82 -16.09 0.31
C LEU A 193 -17.77 -17.26 0.03
N GLN A 194 -19.04 -17.17 0.43
CA GLN A 194 -20.03 -18.22 0.18
C GLN A 194 -20.36 -18.41 -1.31
N ASN A 195 -20.28 -17.34 -2.10
CA ASN A 195 -20.48 -17.43 -3.53
C ASN A 195 -19.17 -17.81 -4.26
N LYS A 196 -19.09 -19.06 -4.71
CA LYS A 196 -17.92 -19.62 -5.42
C LYS A 196 -17.54 -18.84 -6.69
N THR A 197 -18.46 -18.11 -7.33
CA THR A 197 -18.12 -17.30 -8.52
C THR A 197 -17.23 -16.10 -8.18
N ASN A 198 -17.14 -15.72 -6.90
CA ASN A 198 -16.31 -14.62 -6.44
C ASN A 198 -14.84 -15.03 -6.24
N LEU A 199 -14.55 -16.32 -6.20
CA LEU A 199 -13.20 -16.86 -5.99
C LEU A 199 -12.48 -17.04 -7.34
N PRO A 200 -11.17 -16.73 -7.46
CA PRO A 200 -10.29 -16.23 -6.41
C PRO A 200 -10.59 -14.79 -5.98
N ILE A 201 -10.51 -14.52 -4.68
CA ILE A 201 -10.81 -13.20 -4.08
C ILE A 201 -9.55 -12.58 -3.45
N ARG A 202 -9.40 -11.27 -3.61
CA ARG A 202 -8.44 -10.45 -2.84
C ARG A 202 -9.18 -9.47 -1.95
N ILE A 203 -8.69 -9.29 -0.73
CA ILE A 203 -9.23 -8.36 0.25
C ILE A 203 -8.06 -7.52 0.79
N ASP A 204 -8.01 -6.25 0.43
CA ASP A 204 -6.98 -5.34 0.94
C ASP A 204 -7.59 -4.42 2.01
N LEU A 205 -7.07 -4.51 3.23
CA LEU A 205 -7.46 -3.66 4.35
C LEU A 205 -6.52 -2.47 4.42
N HIS A 206 -7.04 -1.27 4.18
CA HIS A 206 -6.29 -0.03 4.25
C HIS A 206 -6.49 0.62 5.61
N HIS A 207 -5.40 1.10 6.20
CA HIS A 207 -5.46 1.78 7.49
C HIS A 207 -4.47 2.93 7.61
N ILE A 208 -4.79 3.91 8.45
CA ILE A 208 -3.83 4.92 8.91
C ILE A 208 -3.19 4.46 10.23
N ALA A 209 -2.23 5.22 10.74
CA ALA A 209 -1.58 4.90 12.01
C ALA A 209 -2.58 4.81 13.18
N ALA A 210 -3.59 5.69 13.22
CA ALA A 210 -4.60 5.74 14.28
C ALA A 210 -5.51 4.50 14.30
N THR A 211 -5.90 3.99 13.13
CA THR A 211 -6.86 2.87 13.00
C THR A 211 -6.18 1.50 12.87
N ARG A 212 -4.85 1.44 13.00
CA ARG A 212 -4.06 0.23 12.81
C ARG A 212 -4.53 -0.95 13.66
N SER A 213 -4.79 -0.74 14.95
CA SER A 213 -5.19 -1.83 15.85
C SER A 213 -6.53 -2.43 15.45
N SER A 214 -7.51 -1.61 15.08
CA SER A 214 -8.81 -2.06 14.57
C SER A 214 -8.67 -2.82 13.24
N ALA A 215 -7.76 -2.38 12.38
CA ALA A 215 -7.49 -3.06 11.11
C ALA A 215 -6.81 -4.43 11.31
N GLU A 216 -5.86 -4.54 12.26
CA GLU A 216 -5.22 -5.81 12.63
C GLU A 216 -6.21 -6.82 13.24
N ASP A 217 -7.15 -6.36 14.05
CA ASP A 217 -8.24 -7.18 14.60
C ASP A 217 -9.19 -7.68 13.49
N LEU A 218 -9.65 -6.77 12.61
CA LEU A 218 -10.50 -7.13 11.47
C LEU A 218 -9.81 -8.10 10.52
N HIS A 219 -8.52 -7.87 10.24
CA HIS A 219 -7.69 -8.76 9.43
C HIS A 219 -7.65 -10.17 10.00
N THR A 220 -7.41 -10.31 11.31
CA THR A 220 -7.41 -11.61 12.01
C THR A 220 -8.75 -12.32 11.89
N LYS A 221 -9.86 -11.58 12.08
CA LYS A 221 -11.22 -12.12 11.95
C LYS A 221 -11.54 -12.59 10.53
N ILE A 222 -11.17 -11.83 9.50
CA ILE A 222 -11.33 -12.22 8.10
C ILE A 222 -10.52 -13.48 7.78
N ILE A 223 -9.28 -13.59 8.28
CA ILE A 223 -8.48 -14.81 8.13
C ILE A 223 -9.16 -16.02 8.79
N SER A 224 -9.78 -15.83 9.97
CA SER A 224 -10.56 -16.91 10.61
C SER A 224 -11.71 -17.36 9.71
N LEU A 225 -12.48 -16.43 9.16
CA LEU A 225 -13.59 -16.74 8.24
C LEU A 225 -13.13 -17.53 7.01
N ILE A 226 -12.00 -17.15 6.41
CA ILE A 226 -11.42 -17.86 5.26
C ILE A 226 -10.99 -19.28 5.64
N ARG A 227 -10.44 -19.47 6.85
CA ARG A 227 -10.04 -20.79 7.35
C ARG A 227 -11.24 -21.68 7.63
N GLU A 228 -12.27 -21.13 8.26
CA GLU A 228 -13.54 -21.82 8.53
C GLU A 228 -14.23 -22.25 7.23
N ALA A 229 -14.18 -21.41 6.20
CA ALA A 229 -14.73 -21.72 4.87
C ALA A 229 -13.82 -22.58 3.98
N ASN A 230 -12.60 -22.92 4.45
CA ASN A 230 -11.61 -23.71 3.71
C ASN A 230 -11.19 -23.12 2.34
N PHE A 231 -11.10 -21.79 2.24
CA PHE A 231 -10.71 -21.06 1.02
C PHE A 231 -9.29 -20.47 1.06
N GLN A 232 -8.40 -21.02 1.88
CA GLN A 232 -7.05 -20.47 2.10
C GLN A 232 -6.19 -20.42 0.83
N MET A 233 -6.53 -21.22 -0.20
CA MET A 233 -5.85 -21.23 -1.50
C MET A 233 -6.50 -20.30 -2.55
N GLU A 234 -7.70 -19.81 -2.26
CA GLU A 234 -8.53 -19.02 -3.18
C GLU A 234 -8.78 -17.59 -2.69
N ALA A 235 -8.41 -17.28 -1.44
CA ALA A 235 -8.56 -15.96 -0.85
C ALA A 235 -7.22 -15.39 -0.40
N GLU A 236 -7.01 -14.10 -0.68
CA GLU A 236 -5.88 -13.30 -0.21
C GLU A 236 -6.39 -12.18 0.68
N VAL A 237 -5.70 -11.97 1.81
CA VAL A 237 -5.96 -10.85 2.71
C VAL A 237 -4.66 -10.10 2.91
N SER A 238 -4.65 -8.81 2.60
CA SER A 238 -3.52 -7.93 2.81
C SER A 238 -3.90 -6.87 3.85
N LEU A 239 -2.95 -6.53 4.73
CA LEU A 239 -3.04 -5.35 5.58
C LEU A 239 -2.08 -4.30 5.04
N GLU A 240 -2.62 -3.22 4.46
CA GLU A 240 -1.86 -2.20 3.76
C GLU A 240 -1.93 -0.87 4.52
N PRO A 241 -0.80 -0.37 5.07
CA PRO A 241 -0.79 0.96 5.65
C PRO A 241 -0.89 2.00 4.52
N ILE A 242 -1.76 2.99 4.71
CA ILE A 242 -1.85 4.18 3.85
C ILE A 242 -0.61 5.05 4.14
N THR A 243 0.50 4.66 3.52
CA THR A 243 1.83 5.31 3.65
C THR A 243 2.08 6.37 2.60
N TRP A 244 1.23 6.43 1.58
CA TRP A 244 1.33 7.35 0.47
C TRP A 244 0.54 8.62 0.81
N ASP A 245 1.16 9.79 0.64
CA ASP A 245 0.62 11.15 0.78
C ASP A 245 -0.80 11.20 1.37
N VAL A 246 -0.95 10.95 2.68
CA VAL A 246 -2.22 11.20 3.39
C VAL A 246 -2.55 12.64 3.07
N GLY A 247 -3.64 12.81 2.34
CA GLY A 247 -3.98 14.08 1.76
C GLY A 247 -4.17 15.18 2.80
N SER A 248 -4.41 16.41 2.35
CA SER A 248 -4.93 17.44 3.25
C SER A 248 -6.33 17.11 3.80
N GLY A 249 -6.95 16.00 3.37
CA GLY A 249 -8.36 15.72 3.59
C GLY A 249 -9.28 16.63 2.78
N GLU A 250 -8.76 17.44 1.84
CA GLU A 250 -9.56 18.38 1.05
C GLU A 250 -9.63 17.98 -0.43
N SER A 251 -10.79 18.14 -1.05
CA SER A 251 -10.97 18.06 -2.50
C SER A 251 -11.64 19.32 -3.02
N THR A 252 -11.02 20.03 -3.96
CA THR A 252 -11.50 21.34 -4.39
C THR A 252 -12.05 21.31 -5.81
N PHE A 253 -13.29 21.78 -5.97
CA PHE A 253 -13.85 22.23 -7.24
C PHE A 253 -13.78 23.75 -7.31
N PHE A 254 -13.28 24.29 -8.41
CA PHE A 254 -13.25 25.72 -8.68
C PHE A 254 -14.29 26.07 -9.72
N ILE A 255 -15.10 27.09 -9.46
CA ILE A 255 -16.16 27.51 -10.37
C ILE A 255 -15.97 28.98 -10.70
N ARG A 256 -15.67 29.25 -11.97
CA ARG A 256 -15.42 30.59 -12.48
C ARG A 256 -16.16 30.79 -13.78
N GLU A 257 -16.86 31.91 -13.91
CA GLU A 257 -17.57 32.30 -15.13
C GLU A 257 -18.46 31.15 -15.67
N GLY A 258 -19.13 30.42 -14.77
CA GLY A 258 -19.99 29.29 -15.11
C GLY A 258 -19.29 27.98 -15.50
N THR A 259 -17.96 27.90 -15.36
CA THR A 259 -17.17 26.69 -15.67
C THR A 259 -16.66 26.03 -14.39
N ILE A 260 -16.90 24.73 -14.22
CA ILE A 260 -16.36 23.92 -13.12
C ILE A 260 -14.97 23.41 -13.53
N SER A 261 -14.01 23.39 -12.61
CA SER A 261 -12.69 22.80 -12.83
C SER A 261 -12.13 22.12 -11.58
N THR A 262 -11.20 21.17 -11.75
CA THR A 262 -10.59 20.38 -10.65
C THR A 262 -9.20 19.87 -11.02
N PHE A 263 -8.46 19.30 -10.05
CA PHE A 263 -7.13 18.73 -10.22
C PHE A 263 -7.06 17.20 -10.10
N TYR A 264 -6.23 16.52 -10.89
CA TYR A 264 -5.91 15.10 -10.73
C TYR A 264 -4.40 14.88 -10.61
N LYS A 265 -4.01 13.88 -9.81
CA LYS A 265 -2.62 13.47 -9.70
C LYS A 265 -2.21 12.70 -10.97
N GLY A 266 -1.30 13.28 -11.76
CA GLY A 266 -0.75 12.65 -12.97
C GLY A 266 -1.41 13.14 -14.28
N THR A 267 -0.81 12.77 -15.42
CA THR A 267 -1.01 13.41 -16.73
C THR A 267 -2.08 12.78 -17.64
N GLY A 268 -3.19 12.29 -17.07
CA GLY A 268 -4.45 12.18 -17.85
C GLY A 268 -4.93 10.79 -18.29
N ASN A 269 -4.71 9.73 -17.50
CA ASN A 269 -5.30 8.40 -17.77
C ASN A 269 -6.20 7.90 -16.61
N THR A 270 -6.80 8.82 -15.84
CA THR A 270 -7.68 8.41 -14.76
C THR A 270 -8.99 7.87 -15.35
N LYS A 271 -9.29 6.60 -15.08
CA LYS A 271 -10.47 5.94 -15.62
C LYS A 271 -11.72 6.43 -14.89
N ARG A 272 -12.81 6.59 -15.63
CA ARG A 272 -14.11 6.94 -15.06
C ARG A 272 -14.63 5.79 -14.20
N PRO A 273 -15.27 6.07 -13.03
CA PRO A 273 -15.96 5.05 -12.25
C PRO A 273 -17.00 4.26 -13.08
N ASP A 274 -17.80 4.95 -13.90
CA ASP A 274 -18.80 4.35 -14.80
C ASP A 274 -18.20 3.43 -15.90
N GLY A 275 -16.91 3.57 -16.21
CA GLY A 275 -16.22 2.81 -17.27
C GLY A 275 -16.32 3.41 -18.67
N GLY A 276 -16.82 4.63 -18.83
CA GLY A 276 -16.85 5.33 -20.12
C GLY A 276 -15.46 5.54 -20.73
N SER A 277 -15.42 5.79 -22.04
CA SER A 277 -14.18 5.80 -22.83
C SER A 277 -13.30 7.04 -22.63
N LYS A 278 -13.87 8.17 -22.18
CA LYS A 278 -13.13 9.42 -21.96
C LYS A 278 -12.55 9.46 -20.54
N PRO A 279 -11.22 9.56 -20.35
CA PRO A 279 -10.67 9.67 -19.00
C PRO A 279 -11.12 10.96 -18.32
N ILE A 280 -11.20 10.94 -17.00
CA ILE A 280 -11.29 12.17 -16.20
C ILE A 280 -9.89 12.74 -15.98
N GLY A 281 -9.78 14.06 -15.85
CA GLY A 281 -8.49 14.72 -15.74
C GLY A 281 -8.57 16.12 -15.16
N THR A 282 -7.39 16.72 -15.00
CA THR A 282 -7.24 18.11 -14.55
C THR A 282 -7.81 19.08 -15.58
N GLY A 283 -8.51 20.11 -15.10
CA GLY A 283 -9.09 21.17 -15.94
C GLY A 283 -10.60 21.24 -15.83
N ALA A 284 -11.25 21.64 -16.93
CA ALA A 284 -12.69 21.84 -16.99
C ALA A 284 -13.47 20.52 -16.81
N VAL A 285 -14.58 20.62 -16.07
CA VAL A 285 -15.50 19.53 -15.77
C VAL A 285 -16.84 19.85 -16.41
N GLU A 286 -17.28 18.98 -17.31
CA GLU A 286 -18.63 19.07 -17.88
C GLU A 286 -19.68 18.81 -16.79
N PRO A 287 -20.76 19.60 -16.70
CA PRO A 287 -21.78 19.42 -15.66
C PRO A 287 -22.38 18.01 -15.61
N ASN A 288 -22.59 17.39 -16.77
CA ASN A 288 -23.12 16.02 -16.88
C ASN A 288 -22.10 14.95 -16.45
N ASP A 289 -20.84 15.34 -16.26
CA ASP A 289 -19.75 14.46 -15.85
C ASP A 289 -19.37 14.60 -14.36
N LEU A 290 -19.93 15.60 -13.68
CA LEU A 290 -19.58 15.96 -12.31
C LEU A 290 -19.62 14.76 -11.34
N ASP A 291 -20.59 13.86 -11.50
CA ASP A 291 -20.71 12.66 -10.66
C ASP A 291 -19.49 11.75 -10.76
N GLN A 292 -18.90 11.60 -11.95
CA GLN A 292 -17.72 10.76 -12.10
C GLN A 292 -16.53 11.35 -11.38
N HIS A 293 -16.42 12.67 -11.38
CA HIS A 293 -15.39 13.37 -10.62
C HIS A 293 -15.60 13.22 -9.12
N ILE A 294 -16.84 13.33 -8.63
CA ILE A 294 -17.20 13.15 -7.22
C ILE A 294 -16.93 11.70 -6.79
N LEU A 295 -17.53 10.72 -7.48
CA LEU A 295 -17.40 9.30 -7.19
C LEU A 295 -15.93 8.88 -7.16
N TRP A 296 -15.14 9.30 -8.13
CA TRP A 296 -13.73 8.92 -8.17
C TRP A 296 -12.96 9.36 -6.91
N ARG A 297 -13.29 10.51 -6.31
CA ARG A 297 -12.67 10.93 -5.03
C ARG A 297 -13.14 10.09 -3.87
N LEU A 298 -14.44 9.81 -3.81
CA LEU A 298 -15.07 9.11 -2.69
C LEU A 298 -14.76 7.61 -2.68
N THR A 299 -14.53 7.03 -3.85
CA THR A 299 -14.28 5.58 -3.95
C THR A 299 -12.81 5.22 -3.97
N HIS A 300 -11.89 6.20 -4.01
CA HIS A 300 -10.46 5.89 -3.99
C HIS A 300 -10.01 5.60 -2.55
N PRO A 301 -9.40 4.43 -2.25
CA PRO A 301 -9.03 4.03 -0.90
C PRO A 301 -8.17 5.07 -0.20
N GLY A 302 -8.48 5.39 1.05
CA GLY A 302 -7.77 6.35 1.88
C GLY A 302 -8.09 7.83 1.65
N ASN A 303 -9.03 8.16 0.75
CA ASN A 303 -9.48 9.54 0.58
C ASN A 303 -10.52 9.98 1.62
N ILE A 304 -11.22 9.05 2.25
CA ILE A 304 -12.23 9.32 3.27
C ILE A 304 -11.58 9.18 4.66
N PRO A 305 -11.86 10.10 5.62
CA PRO A 305 -12.78 11.24 5.55
C PRO A 305 -12.33 12.37 4.62
N LEU A 306 -13.29 13.08 4.01
CA LEU A 306 -13.03 14.07 2.96
C LEU A 306 -13.85 15.36 3.14
N LYS A 307 -13.22 16.50 2.97
CA LYS A 307 -13.88 17.81 2.87
C LYS A 307 -13.87 18.31 1.43
N TYR A 308 -15.04 18.42 0.82
CA TYR A 308 -15.19 19.12 -0.44
C TYR A 308 -15.22 20.62 -0.23
N ARG A 309 -14.44 21.34 -1.02
CA ARG A 309 -14.44 22.80 -1.11
C ARG A 309 -14.88 23.20 -2.50
N VAL A 310 -15.98 23.93 -2.58
CA VAL A 310 -16.50 24.51 -3.83
C VAL A 310 -16.17 26.00 -3.80
N GLU A 311 -14.98 26.34 -4.31
CA GLU A 311 -14.53 27.72 -4.44
C GLU A 311 -15.16 28.35 -5.68
N HIS A 312 -15.82 29.49 -5.54
CA HIS A 312 -16.56 30.09 -6.64
C HIS A 312 -16.51 31.61 -6.65
N ASP A 313 -16.70 32.19 -7.83
CA ASP A 313 -16.95 33.61 -8.00
C ASP A 313 -18.43 33.99 -7.77
N GLU A 314 -18.71 35.29 -7.68
CA GLU A 314 -20.06 35.80 -7.42
C GLU A 314 -21.04 35.37 -8.52
N THR A 315 -20.62 35.46 -9.79
CA THR A 315 -21.44 35.11 -10.96
C THR A 315 -21.81 33.62 -11.01
N SER A 316 -21.01 32.77 -10.35
CA SER A 316 -21.14 31.32 -10.35
C SER A 316 -21.88 30.77 -9.13
N THR A 317 -22.42 31.63 -8.26
CA THR A 317 -23.08 31.24 -6.99
C THR A 317 -24.16 30.16 -7.17
N ARG A 318 -24.97 30.26 -8.23
CA ARG A 318 -26.02 29.26 -8.51
C ARG A 318 -25.42 27.90 -8.85
N LEU A 319 -24.40 27.88 -9.72
CA LEU A 319 -23.73 26.64 -10.12
C LEU A 319 -22.97 26.02 -8.92
N ALA A 320 -22.37 26.84 -8.07
CA ALA A 320 -21.73 26.36 -6.84
C ALA A 320 -22.71 25.70 -5.86
N ARG A 321 -23.93 26.23 -5.74
CA ARG A 321 -25.00 25.58 -4.98
C ARG A 321 -25.36 24.23 -5.59
N GLN A 322 -25.61 24.17 -6.90
CA GLN A 322 -25.93 22.93 -7.61
C GLN A 322 -24.83 21.87 -7.46
N THR A 323 -23.56 22.27 -7.58
CA THR A 323 -22.42 21.38 -7.37
C THR A 323 -22.38 20.84 -5.96
N ALA A 324 -22.55 21.69 -4.93
CA ALA A 324 -22.58 21.25 -3.53
C ALA A 324 -23.75 20.31 -3.25
N ASP A 325 -24.96 20.65 -3.71
CA ASP A 325 -26.16 19.82 -3.57
C ASP A 325 -25.95 18.44 -4.23
N ARG A 326 -25.27 18.41 -5.39
CA ARG A 326 -24.96 17.16 -6.08
C ARG A 326 -23.95 16.30 -5.31
N ILE A 327 -22.91 16.92 -4.74
CA ILE A 327 -21.95 16.23 -3.87
C ILE A 327 -22.69 15.62 -2.68
N SER A 328 -23.52 16.39 -1.98
CA SER A 328 -24.30 15.91 -0.83
C SER A 328 -25.26 14.78 -1.20
N ALA A 329 -25.89 14.83 -2.38
CA ALA A 329 -26.74 13.75 -2.87
C ALA A 329 -25.95 12.45 -3.11
N VAL A 330 -24.82 12.52 -3.81
CA VAL A 330 -23.96 11.34 -4.06
C VAL A 330 -23.44 10.75 -2.74
N VAL A 331 -22.97 11.59 -1.82
CA VAL A 331 -22.48 11.18 -0.50
C VAL A 331 -23.57 10.46 0.30
N LYS A 332 -24.81 10.98 0.27
CA LYS A 332 -25.97 10.35 0.91
C LYS A 332 -26.30 9.00 0.28
N ASP A 333 -26.34 8.92 -1.04
CA ASP A 333 -26.62 7.68 -1.78
C ASP A 333 -25.56 6.60 -1.51
N LEU A 334 -24.32 7.02 -1.25
CA LEU A 334 -23.23 6.12 -0.85
C LEU A 334 -23.24 5.75 0.64
N GLY A 335 -24.09 6.35 1.48
CA GLY A 335 -24.16 6.06 2.92
C GLY A 335 -22.91 6.48 3.71
N ILE A 336 -22.24 7.56 3.30
CA ILE A 336 -20.99 8.06 3.90
C ILE A 336 -21.08 9.53 4.36
N GLY A 337 -22.30 10.01 4.62
CA GLY A 337 -22.60 11.41 4.97
C GLY A 337 -21.82 11.97 6.15
N GLU A 338 -21.59 11.16 7.18
CA GLU A 338 -20.88 11.59 8.40
C GLU A 338 -19.38 11.75 8.20
N LEU A 339 -18.84 11.25 7.09
CA LEU A 339 -17.40 11.26 6.78
C LEU A 339 -17.04 12.30 5.72
N VAL A 340 -18.04 12.99 5.15
CA VAL A 340 -17.84 13.92 4.05
C VAL A 340 -18.47 15.28 4.34
N GLU A 341 -17.63 16.29 4.43
CA GLU A 341 -18.07 17.69 4.57
C GLU A 341 -18.13 18.38 3.21
N VAL A 342 -19.06 19.32 3.03
CA VAL A 342 -19.17 20.12 1.80
C VAL A 342 -19.25 21.60 2.18
N GLU A 343 -18.25 22.36 1.75
CA GLU A 343 -18.14 23.80 1.99
C GLU A 343 -18.20 24.57 0.68
N ARG A 344 -18.97 25.67 0.65
CA ARG A 344 -18.98 26.63 -0.46
C ARG A 344 -18.24 27.90 -0.03
N ILE A 345 -17.32 28.36 -0.86
CA ILE A 345 -16.43 29.47 -0.54
C ILE A 345 -16.53 30.50 -1.66
N LEU A 346 -17.12 31.65 -1.36
CA LEU A 346 -17.17 32.78 -2.27
C LEU A 346 -15.80 33.48 -2.26
N VAL A 347 -15.23 33.68 -3.44
CA VAL A 347 -13.91 34.31 -3.63
C VAL A 347 -14.02 35.40 -4.68
N GLU A 348 -13.37 36.54 -4.43
CA GLU A 348 -13.26 37.60 -5.42
C GLU A 348 -12.40 37.14 -6.60
N SER A 349 -12.93 37.29 -7.82
CA SER A 349 -12.24 36.83 -9.02
C SER A 349 -11.19 37.82 -9.50
N VAL A 350 -9.98 37.33 -9.73
CA VAL A 350 -8.93 38.09 -10.39
C VAL A 350 -9.15 38.04 -11.91
N PRO A 351 -9.22 39.17 -12.64
CA PRO A 351 -9.45 39.18 -14.08
C PRO A 351 -8.41 38.35 -14.85
N LYS A 352 -8.84 37.58 -15.87
CA LYS A 352 -7.94 36.78 -16.72
C LYS A 352 -6.78 37.61 -17.27
N THR A 353 -7.06 38.83 -17.72
CA THR A 353 -6.08 39.78 -18.29
C THR A 353 -4.97 40.16 -17.31
N ALA A 354 -5.19 40.05 -16.00
CA ALA A 354 -4.18 40.31 -15.00
C ALA A 354 -3.01 39.31 -15.11
N PHE A 355 -3.30 38.04 -15.41
CA PHE A 355 -2.31 36.97 -15.55
C PHE A 355 -1.65 36.89 -16.93
N LEU A 356 -2.34 37.30 -18.00
CA LEU A 356 -1.84 37.15 -19.37
C LEU A 356 -0.59 37.99 -19.65
N GLY A 357 0.28 37.50 -20.52
CA GLY A 357 1.48 38.17 -21.00
C GLY A 357 2.77 37.57 -20.48
N ARG A 358 3.87 38.28 -20.72
CA ARG A 358 5.22 37.84 -20.36
C ARG A 358 5.60 38.32 -18.95
N TRP A 359 6.15 37.42 -18.18
CA TRP A 359 6.60 37.62 -16.80
C TRP A 359 8.08 37.28 -16.69
N GLN A 360 8.85 38.12 -16.02
CA GLN A 360 10.29 37.96 -15.81
C GLN A 360 10.59 37.82 -14.31
N THR A 361 11.38 36.81 -13.95
CA THR A 361 11.70 36.54 -12.55
C THR A 361 12.51 37.69 -11.95
N THR A 362 12.21 38.00 -10.70
CA THR A 362 12.97 38.96 -9.86
C THR A 362 13.71 38.26 -8.72
N THR A 363 13.37 37.00 -8.47
CA THR A 363 13.99 36.15 -7.45
C THR A 363 14.78 35.04 -8.10
N ARG A 364 15.81 34.55 -7.40
CA ARG A 364 16.53 33.34 -7.81
C ARG A 364 15.58 32.13 -7.81
N GLY A 365 15.58 31.34 -8.88
CA GLY A 365 14.70 30.18 -9.02
C GLY A 365 14.94 29.40 -10.32
N ASP A 366 14.08 28.41 -10.57
CA ASP A 366 14.23 27.48 -11.68
C ASP A 366 13.88 28.09 -13.04
N PHE A 367 13.14 29.20 -13.06
CA PHE A 367 12.68 29.86 -14.28
C PHE A 367 13.10 31.31 -14.35
N GLN A 368 13.52 31.73 -15.55
CA GLN A 368 13.82 33.12 -15.87
C GLN A 368 12.58 33.87 -16.34
N THR A 369 11.75 33.23 -17.18
CA THR A 369 10.52 33.86 -17.69
C THR A 369 9.38 32.86 -17.76
N ILE A 370 8.16 33.39 -17.65
CA ILE A 370 6.91 32.68 -17.90
C ILE A 370 6.11 33.53 -18.89
N ASP A 371 5.71 32.96 -20.01
CA ASP A 371 4.77 33.58 -20.95
C ASP A 371 3.40 32.89 -20.82
N ILE A 372 2.35 33.65 -20.50
CA ILE A 372 0.98 33.14 -20.30
C ILE A 372 0.11 33.64 -21.43
N GLN A 373 -0.27 32.75 -22.34
CA GLN A 373 -0.93 33.10 -23.59
C GLN A 373 -2.45 32.94 -23.48
N PRO A 374 -3.25 33.78 -24.17
CA PRO A 374 -4.71 33.73 -24.10
C PRO A 374 -5.32 32.40 -24.59
N THR A 375 -4.57 31.63 -25.38
CA THR A 375 -4.90 30.31 -25.94
C THR A 375 -4.99 29.18 -24.91
N GLY A 376 -4.63 29.42 -23.64
CA GLY A 376 -4.56 28.38 -22.61
C GLY A 376 -3.18 27.71 -22.53
N GLU A 377 -2.22 28.21 -23.29
CA GLU A 377 -0.84 27.73 -23.29
C GLU A 377 0.06 28.65 -22.44
N CYS A 378 1.08 28.07 -21.83
CA CYS A 378 2.14 28.82 -21.16
C CYS A 378 3.52 28.27 -21.53
N ILE A 379 4.53 29.13 -21.51
CA ILE A 379 5.91 28.76 -21.83
C ILE A 379 6.81 29.19 -20.68
N PHE A 380 7.47 28.22 -20.06
CA PHE A 380 8.45 28.44 -19.00
C PHE A 380 9.86 28.36 -19.59
N VAL A 381 10.72 29.34 -19.31
CA VAL A 381 12.12 29.32 -19.74
C VAL A 381 13.02 29.07 -18.54
N LYS A 382 13.77 27.98 -18.53
CA LYS A 382 14.66 27.61 -17.41
C LYS A 382 15.76 28.64 -17.19
N SER A 383 16.05 28.94 -15.93
CA SER A 383 17.18 29.79 -15.55
C SER A 383 18.51 29.10 -15.92
N ARG A 384 19.55 29.91 -16.18
CA ARG A 384 20.90 29.39 -16.46
C ARG A 384 21.54 28.67 -15.27
N GLU A 385 21.01 28.89 -14.08
CA GLU A 385 21.51 28.35 -12.81
C GLU A 385 20.77 27.10 -12.34
N SER A 386 19.75 26.62 -13.08
CA SER A 386 19.01 25.42 -12.69
C SER A 386 19.90 24.18 -12.80
N ALA A 387 19.95 23.38 -11.73
CA ALA A 387 20.90 22.27 -11.58
C ALA A 387 20.64 21.05 -12.51
N SER A 388 19.51 20.99 -13.22
CA SER A 388 19.05 19.76 -13.87
C SER A 388 19.05 19.73 -15.41
N THR A 389 19.25 20.84 -16.13
CA THR A 389 19.19 20.86 -17.62
C THR A 389 19.85 22.11 -18.24
N LYS A 390 20.10 22.07 -19.57
CA LYS A 390 20.62 23.21 -20.36
C LYS A 390 19.80 24.48 -20.10
N GLY A 391 20.37 25.45 -19.39
CA GLY A 391 19.74 26.74 -19.13
C GLY A 391 19.21 27.40 -20.41
N GLY A 392 18.09 28.11 -20.30
CA GLY A 392 17.41 28.73 -21.45
C GLY A 392 16.49 27.80 -22.25
N THR A 393 16.36 26.53 -21.86
CA THR A 393 15.38 25.62 -22.49
C THR A 393 13.96 26.10 -22.21
N SER A 394 13.14 26.15 -23.26
CA SER A 394 11.71 26.46 -23.18
C SER A 394 10.90 25.19 -22.92
N MET A 395 9.96 25.27 -22.00
CA MET A 395 9.08 24.18 -21.61
C MET A 395 7.63 24.61 -21.82
N PRO A 396 6.91 23.93 -22.72
CA PRO A 396 5.49 24.21 -22.90
C PRO A 396 4.67 23.63 -21.75
N GLY A 397 3.59 24.31 -21.42
CA GLY A 397 2.60 23.89 -20.46
C GLY A 397 1.22 24.39 -20.83
N ARG A 398 0.22 23.94 -20.06
CA ARG A 398 -1.15 24.42 -20.14
C ARG A 398 -1.52 25.11 -18.85
N TRP A 399 -2.47 26.02 -18.91
CA TRP A 399 -2.98 26.68 -17.73
C TRP A 399 -4.50 26.76 -17.72
N PHE A 400 -5.05 26.90 -16.51
CA PHE A 400 -6.43 27.29 -16.31
C PHE A 400 -6.55 28.17 -15.06
N LEU A 401 -7.67 28.89 -14.96
CA LEU A 401 -7.93 29.81 -13.87
C LEU A 401 -8.86 29.18 -12.85
N THR A 402 -8.53 29.41 -11.58
CA THR A 402 -9.46 29.40 -10.46
C THR A 402 -10.00 30.84 -10.27
N PRO A 403 -10.94 31.09 -9.34
CA PRO A 403 -11.36 32.45 -9.04
C PRO A 403 -10.18 33.39 -8.73
N GLU A 404 -9.28 33.00 -7.83
CA GLU A 404 -8.19 33.87 -7.33
C GLU A 404 -6.83 33.61 -8.02
N LYS A 405 -6.60 32.40 -8.52
CA LYS A 405 -5.26 31.90 -8.87
C LYS A 405 -5.21 31.33 -10.28
N ILE A 406 -4.00 31.28 -10.84
CA ILE A 406 -3.71 30.56 -12.07
C ILE A 406 -2.98 29.26 -11.75
N PHE A 407 -3.41 28.17 -12.38
CA PHE A 407 -2.74 26.89 -12.30
C PHE A 407 -2.04 26.57 -13.61
N MET A 408 -0.80 26.10 -13.54
CA MET A 408 0.04 25.83 -14.71
C MET A 408 0.61 24.41 -14.58
N ASP A 409 0.35 23.58 -15.58
CA ASP A 409 0.85 22.21 -15.71
C ASP A 409 1.83 22.15 -16.89
N ILE A 410 3.11 21.94 -16.58
CA ILE A 410 4.19 21.94 -17.57
C ILE A 410 4.59 20.52 -17.97
N LYS A 411 5.04 20.31 -19.20
CA LYS A 411 5.60 19.00 -19.58
C LYS A 411 7.11 18.98 -19.33
N ASP A 412 7.54 18.79 -18.08
CA ASP A 412 8.94 18.42 -17.80
C ASP A 412 9.06 16.89 -17.75
N TYR A 413 9.81 16.31 -18.68
CA TYR A 413 10.01 14.86 -18.77
C TYR A 413 10.89 14.30 -17.63
N GLN A 414 11.57 15.16 -16.87
CA GLN A 414 12.50 14.75 -15.81
C GLN A 414 11.97 14.92 -14.39
N ASP A 415 11.06 15.86 -14.14
CA ASP A 415 10.45 16.06 -12.83
C ASP A 415 9.04 15.45 -12.79
N LYS A 416 8.75 14.70 -11.72
CA LYS A 416 7.40 14.17 -11.46
C LYS A 416 6.46 15.23 -10.88
N ARG A 417 6.97 16.45 -10.60
CA ARG A 417 6.26 17.57 -9.95
C ARG A 417 6.14 18.78 -10.87
N ASN A 418 5.26 18.66 -11.85
CA ASN A 418 5.15 19.58 -12.97
C ASN A 418 4.09 20.67 -12.81
N VAL A 419 3.71 20.94 -11.57
CA VAL A 419 2.52 21.71 -11.28
C VAL A 419 2.88 22.96 -10.49
N TYR A 420 2.41 24.10 -10.99
CA TYR A 420 2.70 25.41 -10.44
C TYR A 420 1.40 26.17 -10.19
N LEU A 421 1.32 26.79 -9.02
CA LEU A 421 0.22 27.67 -8.62
C LEU A 421 0.73 29.11 -8.59
N GLY A 422 0.12 29.97 -9.39
CA GLY A 422 0.38 31.40 -9.47
C GLY A 422 -0.73 32.23 -8.80
N HIS A 423 -0.37 33.26 -8.06
CA HIS A 423 -1.29 34.30 -7.57
C HIS A 423 -0.60 35.66 -7.70
N LEU A 424 -1.38 36.74 -7.71
CA LEU A 424 -0.84 38.10 -7.69
C LEU A 424 -0.63 38.55 -6.24
N ASP A 425 0.53 39.15 -5.95
CA ASP A 425 0.75 39.82 -4.68
C ASP A 425 0.11 41.22 -4.66
N LYS A 426 0.23 41.93 -3.53
CA LYS A 426 -0.33 43.29 -3.37
C LYS A 426 0.29 44.32 -4.31
N GLN A 427 1.45 44.03 -4.89
CA GLN A 427 2.16 44.88 -5.84
C GLN A 427 1.87 44.48 -7.30
N GLY A 428 1.01 43.49 -7.53
CA GLY A 428 0.67 42.97 -8.85
C GLY A 428 1.74 42.07 -9.47
N ASN A 429 2.72 41.60 -8.69
CA ASN A 429 3.70 40.63 -9.16
C ASN A 429 3.09 39.22 -9.16
N LEU A 430 3.47 38.40 -10.13
CA LEU A 430 3.06 37.01 -10.19
C LEU A 430 3.96 36.18 -9.26
N VAL A 431 3.36 35.59 -8.24
CA VAL A 431 4.02 34.73 -7.28
C VAL A 431 3.68 33.28 -7.59
N VAL A 432 4.68 32.52 -8.03
CA VAL A 432 4.55 31.13 -8.49
C VAL A 432 5.17 30.19 -7.49
N THR A 433 4.41 29.16 -7.09
CA THR A 433 4.84 28.13 -6.15
C THR A 433 4.71 26.75 -6.80
N GLN A 434 5.79 25.97 -6.76
CA GLN A 434 5.74 24.56 -7.19
C GLN A 434 4.98 23.73 -6.15
N GLY A 435 4.15 22.80 -6.60
CA GLY A 435 3.48 21.87 -5.70
C GLY A 435 3.21 20.50 -6.30
N VAL A 436 2.45 19.73 -5.54
CA VAL A 436 2.03 18.37 -5.89
C VAL A 436 0.52 18.30 -5.75
N ILE A 437 -0.13 17.65 -6.72
CA ILE A 437 -1.54 17.32 -6.62
C ILE A 437 -1.65 15.97 -5.91
N TYR A 438 -2.38 15.92 -4.81
CA TYR A 438 -2.68 14.67 -4.12
C TYR A 438 -3.86 13.95 -4.77
N ARG A 439 -4.08 12.68 -4.40
CA ARG A 439 -5.10 11.85 -5.07
C ARG A 439 -6.50 12.42 -4.89
N GLN A 440 -6.84 12.96 -3.73
CA GLN A 440 -8.10 13.67 -3.51
C GLN A 440 -8.24 14.99 -4.30
N GLY A 441 -7.22 15.43 -5.05
CA GLY A 441 -7.32 16.60 -5.93
C GLY A 441 -7.05 17.92 -5.24
N SER A 442 -6.44 17.92 -4.06
CA SER A 442 -5.88 19.13 -3.46
C SER A 442 -4.49 19.41 -4.01
N PHE A 443 -4.21 20.69 -4.23
CA PHE A 443 -2.85 21.15 -4.45
C PHE A 443 -2.14 21.36 -3.11
N HIS A 444 -0.93 20.83 -2.98
CA HIS A 444 -0.07 21.06 -1.83
C HIS A 444 1.25 21.69 -2.28
N SER A 445 1.57 22.86 -1.74
CA SER A 445 2.85 23.53 -2.00
C SER A 445 3.98 22.71 -1.37
N GLY A 446 4.71 21.98 -2.20
CA GLY A 446 5.75 21.06 -1.75
C GLY A 446 7.03 21.81 -1.43
N GLY A 447 7.17 22.37 -0.23
CA GLY A 447 8.43 22.93 0.29
C GLY A 447 8.29 24.34 0.88
N GLY A 448 9.17 24.66 1.83
CA GLY A 448 9.25 25.98 2.46
C GLY A 448 9.55 27.13 1.47
N PRO A 449 9.74 28.37 1.96
CA PRO A 449 9.80 29.59 1.15
C PRO A 449 10.81 29.60 -0.01
N LYS A 450 11.77 28.67 -0.04
CA LYS A 450 12.78 28.50 -1.10
C LYS A 450 12.25 28.03 -2.46
N ARG A 451 10.98 27.62 -2.57
CA ARG A 451 10.36 27.21 -3.86
C ARG A 451 9.32 28.18 -4.39
N ARG A 452 9.29 29.39 -3.83
CA ARG A 452 8.44 30.50 -4.26
C ARG A 452 9.26 31.41 -5.17
N MET A 453 8.74 31.69 -6.36
CA MET A 453 9.36 32.58 -7.34
C MET A 453 8.46 33.79 -7.57
N VAL A 454 9.03 34.99 -7.67
CA VAL A 454 8.29 36.23 -7.90
C VAL A 454 8.68 36.81 -9.25
N PHE A 455 7.70 37.10 -10.08
CA PHE A 455 7.88 37.61 -11.43
C PHE A 455 7.20 38.97 -11.60
N LYS A 456 7.88 39.86 -12.32
CA LYS A 456 7.32 41.14 -12.78
C LYS A 456 6.84 41.04 -14.21
N LYS A 457 5.73 41.71 -14.52
CA LYS A 457 5.18 41.77 -15.87
C LYS A 457 6.10 42.60 -16.76
N VAL A 458 6.39 42.09 -17.96
CA VAL A 458 7.14 42.80 -19.00
C VAL A 458 6.11 43.41 -19.95
N TYR A 459 6.12 44.74 -20.06
CA TYR A 459 5.24 45.50 -20.94
C TYR A 459 5.81 45.61 -22.36
#